data_AF-X1QW12-F1
#
_entry.id   AF-X1QW12-F1
#
_cell.length_a   1.000
_cell.length_b   1.000
_cell.length_c   1.000
_cell.angle_alpha   90.00
_cell.angle_beta   90.00
_cell.angle_gamma   90.00
#
_symmetry.space_group_name_H-M   'P 1'
#
loop_
_entity.id
_entity.type
_entity.pdbx_description
1 polymer ?
#
loop_
_entity_poly.entity_id
_entity_poly.type
_entity_poly.pdbx_seq_one_letter_code
_entity_poly.pdbx_strand_id
1 'polypeptide(L)'
;MPELEIRDFLPQEPNQGPPLPEFLNIYWPWYTPPGAEFKVSNLVISPTEVNPGQPVTITCTVTNSGAAAGPYTIHLGGDFMAEKVVSLEPGQSEAVSFEVTPAEAKTFHVSVDGLTGSFVATEEAVADIRVENLVIEPAEVDIGQKVTISVMATNSGTASGTKKIVCTVS
;
A
#
# COMPACT_ATOMS: atom_id res chain seq x y z
N MET A 1 -9.87 -2.33 30.35
CA MET A 1 -9.83 -1.23 31.34
C MET A 1 -8.46 -0.60 31.21
N PRO A 2 -8.33 0.74 31.14
CA PRO A 2 -7.02 1.36 31.25
C PRO A 2 -6.37 0.89 32.56
N GLU A 3 -5.06 0.62 32.52
CA GLU A 3 -4.31 0.18 33.70
C GLU A 3 -4.12 1.40 34.60
N LEU A 4 -4.64 1.34 35.82
CA LEU A 4 -4.57 2.45 36.77
C LEU A 4 -3.15 2.55 37.32
N GLU A 5 -2.54 3.72 37.18
CA GLU A 5 -1.24 4.01 37.74
C GLU A 5 -1.33 4.51 39.19
N ILE A 6 -0.23 4.45 39.94
CA ILE A 6 -0.16 4.92 41.34
C ILE A 6 -0.55 6.41 41.45
N ARG A 7 -0.24 7.20 40.41
CA ARG A 7 -0.62 8.61 40.33
C ARG A 7 -2.15 8.81 40.26
N ASP A 8 -2.89 7.86 39.69
CA ASP A 8 -4.35 7.96 39.52
C ASP A 8 -5.11 7.82 40.84
N PHE A 9 -4.44 7.29 41.86
CA PHE A 9 -4.93 7.22 43.24
C PHE A 9 -4.63 8.49 44.05
N LEU A 10 -3.83 9.42 43.52
CA LEU A 10 -3.59 10.71 44.15
C LEU A 10 -4.83 11.59 44.03
N PRO A 11 -5.13 12.42 45.04
CA PRO A 11 -6.19 13.41 44.94
C PRO A 11 -5.91 14.40 43.82
N GLN A 12 -6.93 14.75 43.04
CA GLN A 12 -6.87 15.83 42.06
C GLN A 12 -6.41 17.15 42.67
N GLU A 13 -5.75 17.99 41.88
CA GLU A 13 -5.44 19.35 42.31
C GLU A 13 -6.73 20.18 42.51
N PRO A 14 -6.78 21.08 43.51
CA PRO A 14 -7.98 21.85 43.83
C PRO A 14 -8.54 22.70 42.67
N ASN A 15 -7.70 23.06 41.71
CA ASN A 15 -8.07 23.81 40.49
C ASN A 15 -8.76 22.94 39.43
N GLN A 16 -8.58 21.61 39.45
CA GLN A 16 -9.12 20.67 38.47
C GLN A 16 -10.48 20.10 38.92
N GLY A 17 -10.59 19.72 40.20
CA GLY A 17 -11.77 19.05 40.72
C GLY A 17 -11.83 18.96 42.25
N PRO A 18 -12.87 18.30 42.79
CA PRO A 18 -12.88 17.92 44.21
C PRO A 18 -11.66 17.02 44.53
N PRO A 19 -11.22 16.94 45.80
CA PRO A 19 -10.05 16.15 46.22
C PRO A 19 -10.37 14.64 46.25
N LEU A 20 -10.73 14.12 45.09
CA LEU A 20 -11.02 12.73 44.81
C LEU A 20 -9.93 12.18 43.88
N PRO A 21 -9.67 10.85 43.90
CA PRO A 21 -8.75 10.22 42.98
C PRO A 21 -9.04 10.55 41.51
N GLU A 22 -7.99 10.75 40.71
CA GLU A 22 -8.09 11.11 39.28
C GLU A 22 -8.88 10.06 38.48
N PHE A 23 -8.80 8.78 38.84
CA PHE A 23 -9.51 7.70 38.12
C PHE A 23 -11.05 7.86 38.11
N LEU A 24 -11.62 8.64 39.03
CA LEU A 24 -13.06 8.89 39.08
C LEU A 24 -13.54 9.86 37.99
N ASN A 25 -12.60 10.60 37.38
CA ASN A 25 -12.88 11.53 36.28
C ASN A 25 -13.96 12.59 36.62
N ILE A 26 -13.94 13.11 37.86
CA ILE A 26 -14.87 14.11 38.37
C ILE A 26 -14.15 15.46 38.47
N TYR A 27 -14.48 16.40 37.58
CA TYR A 27 -13.90 17.74 37.54
C TYR A 27 -14.91 18.81 37.97
N TRP A 28 -14.40 20.02 38.21
CA TRP A 28 -15.27 21.18 38.36
C TRP A 28 -16.04 21.49 37.05
N PRO A 29 -17.27 22.03 37.11
CA PRO A 29 -18.05 22.37 35.91
C PRO A 29 -17.38 23.35 34.94
N TRP A 30 -16.38 24.10 35.41
CA TRP A 30 -15.62 25.08 34.64
C TRP A 30 -14.22 24.58 34.22
N TYR A 31 -13.81 23.37 34.63
CA TYR A 31 -12.54 22.78 34.24
C TYR A 31 -12.74 21.84 33.05
N THR A 32 -12.02 22.09 31.97
CA THR A 32 -11.98 21.19 30.81
C THR A 32 -10.71 20.35 30.94
N PRO A 33 -10.81 19.04 31.23
CA PRO A 33 -9.65 18.18 31.31
C PRO A 33 -8.92 18.12 29.95
N PRO A 34 -7.58 17.97 29.97
CA PRO A 34 -6.81 17.71 28.75
C PRO A 34 -7.37 16.51 28.00
N GLY A 35 -7.77 16.72 26.74
CA GLY A 35 -8.21 15.66 25.84
C GLY A 35 -7.07 15.16 24.96
N ALA A 36 -7.18 13.92 24.50
CA ALA A 36 -6.39 13.44 23.36
C ALA A 36 -7.07 13.90 22.06
N GLU A 37 -6.29 14.40 21.11
CA GLU A 37 -6.78 14.81 19.79
C GLU A 37 -5.81 14.29 18.75
N PHE A 38 -6.30 13.45 17.84
CA PHE A 38 -5.46 12.77 16.85
C PHE A 38 -5.69 13.33 15.46
N LYS A 39 -4.59 13.56 14.74
CA LYS A 39 -4.60 13.99 13.35
C LYS A 39 -3.80 13.03 12.50
N VAL A 40 -4.41 12.52 11.45
CA VAL A 40 -3.75 11.69 10.43
C VAL A 40 -3.28 12.58 9.27
N SER A 41 -2.06 12.35 8.81
CA SER A 41 -1.42 13.12 7.74
C SER A 41 -0.44 12.26 6.94
N ASN A 42 0.11 12.81 5.85
CA ASN A 42 1.18 12.18 5.05
C ASN A 42 0.85 10.76 4.59
N LEU A 43 -0.29 10.57 3.91
CA LEU A 43 -0.60 9.29 3.28
C LEU A 43 0.36 9.06 2.10
N VAL A 44 1.12 7.98 2.17
CA VAL A 44 2.08 7.55 1.14
C VAL A 44 1.76 6.12 0.76
N ILE A 45 1.65 5.86 -0.55
CA ILE A 45 1.42 4.53 -1.11
C ILE A 45 2.61 4.19 -1.97
N SER A 46 3.26 3.05 -1.70
CA SER A 46 4.42 2.61 -2.45
C SER A 46 4.48 1.08 -2.53
N PRO A 47 4.60 0.49 -3.72
CA PRO A 47 4.60 1.14 -5.05
C PRO A 47 3.21 1.63 -5.48
N THR A 48 3.12 2.58 -6.42
CA THR A 48 1.85 3.01 -7.04
C THR A 48 1.42 2.13 -8.22
N GLU A 49 2.34 1.32 -8.74
CA GLU A 49 2.09 0.32 -9.78
C GLU A 49 2.74 -1.00 -9.36
N VAL A 50 1.96 -2.07 -9.36
CA VAL A 50 2.40 -3.41 -8.97
C VAL A 50 1.77 -4.48 -9.85
N ASN A 51 2.34 -5.68 -9.87
CA ASN A 51 1.64 -6.83 -10.41
C ASN A 51 0.71 -7.45 -9.37
N PRO A 52 -0.40 -8.09 -9.80
CA PRO A 52 -1.20 -8.92 -8.91
C PRO A 52 -0.31 -9.92 -8.13
N GLY A 53 -0.53 -10.02 -6.82
CA GLY A 53 0.25 -10.85 -5.92
C GLY A 53 1.50 -10.18 -5.32
N GLN A 54 1.85 -8.96 -5.73
CA GLN A 54 2.95 -8.19 -5.11
C GLN A 54 2.44 -7.27 -3.99
N PRO A 55 3.14 -7.15 -2.85
CA PRO A 55 2.69 -6.32 -1.74
C PRO A 55 2.86 -4.82 -2.05
N VAL A 56 1.90 -4.02 -1.57
CA VAL A 56 1.91 -2.56 -1.57
C VAL A 56 1.88 -2.09 -0.12
N THR A 57 2.75 -1.14 0.21
CA THR A 57 2.80 -0.53 1.54
C THR A 57 2.07 0.81 1.54
N ILE A 58 1.12 0.96 2.44
CA ILE A 58 0.37 2.19 2.68
C ILE A 58 0.81 2.73 4.04
N THR A 59 1.44 3.90 4.06
CA THR A 59 1.95 4.53 5.28
C THR A 59 1.22 5.84 5.53
N CYS A 60 0.89 6.12 6.79
CA CYS A 60 0.41 7.43 7.23
C CYS A 60 1.08 7.85 8.54
N THR A 61 1.12 9.15 8.82
CA THR A 61 1.60 9.68 10.10
C THR A 61 0.42 10.10 10.97
N VAL A 62 0.35 9.55 12.18
CA VAL A 62 -0.62 9.93 13.20
C VAL A 62 0.07 10.80 14.23
N THR A 63 -0.51 11.96 14.54
CA THR A 63 0.02 12.91 15.53
C THR A 63 -1.04 13.16 16.59
N ASN A 64 -0.66 13.05 17.87
CA ASN A 64 -1.50 13.50 18.97
C ASN A 64 -1.24 15.00 19.21
N SER A 65 -2.14 15.85 18.72
CA SER A 65 -2.14 17.30 18.97
C SER A 65 -2.86 17.69 20.26
N GLY A 66 -3.43 16.71 20.97
CA GLY A 66 -4.05 16.89 22.28
C GLY A 66 -3.03 17.04 23.41
N ALA A 67 -3.57 17.28 24.61
CA ALA A 67 -2.79 17.48 25.83
C ALA A 67 -2.84 16.27 26.78
N ALA A 68 -3.52 15.19 26.40
CA ALA A 68 -3.52 13.90 27.10
C ALA A 68 -3.07 12.76 26.18
N ALA A 69 -2.47 11.73 26.78
CA ALA A 69 -2.17 10.48 26.09
C ALA A 69 -3.46 9.69 25.85
N GLY A 70 -3.50 8.89 24.79
CA GLY A 70 -4.61 7.99 24.56
C GLY A 70 -4.41 7.03 23.39
N PRO A 71 -5.24 5.98 23.32
CA PRO A 71 -5.30 5.10 22.17
C PRO A 71 -6.07 5.75 21.02
N TYR A 72 -5.60 5.52 19.81
CA TYR A 72 -6.27 5.88 18.56
C TYR A 72 -6.31 4.67 17.62
N THR A 73 -7.48 4.39 17.07
CA THR A 73 -7.68 3.31 16.09
C THR A 73 -7.69 3.91 14.69
N ILE A 74 -6.71 3.54 13.89
CA ILE A 74 -6.61 3.91 12.48
C ILE A 74 -7.34 2.86 11.66
N HIS A 75 -8.25 3.29 10.78
CA HIS A 75 -8.97 2.41 9.88
C HIS A 75 -8.50 2.59 8.43
N LEU A 76 -8.03 1.50 7.82
CA LEU A 76 -7.85 1.38 6.38
C LEU A 76 -9.18 0.91 5.76
N GLY A 77 -9.69 1.66 4.80
CA GLY A 77 -10.88 1.36 4.01
C GLY A 77 -10.63 1.45 2.50
N GLY A 78 -11.71 1.31 1.72
CA GLY A 78 -11.69 1.28 0.27
C GLY A 78 -11.84 -0.15 -0.26
N ASP A 79 -10.96 -0.57 -1.17
CA ASP A 79 -10.89 -1.95 -1.65
C ASP A 79 -10.30 -2.93 -0.62
N PHE A 80 -9.66 -2.42 0.43
CA PHE A 80 -9.07 -3.21 1.52
C PHE A 80 -9.65 -2.76 2.87
N MET A 81 -9.63 -3.65 3.86
CA MET A 81 -10.08 -3.36 5.21
C MET A 81 -9.04 -3.86 6.22
N ALA A 82 -8.50 -2.94 7.01
CA ALA A 82 -7.61 -3.25 8.13
C ALA A 82 -7.76 -2.19 9.21
N GLU A 83 -7.37 -2.52 10.44
CA GLU A 83 -7.33 -1.57 11.54
C GLU A 83 -6.06 -1.74 12.36
N LYS A 84 -5.58 -0.65 12.95
CA LYS A 84 -4.42 -0.68 13.84
C LYS A 84 -4.62 0.32 14.97
N VAL A 85 -4.29 -0.10 16.18
CA VAL A 85 -4.38 0.75 17.38
C VAL A 85 -2.97 1.24 17.73
N VAL A 86 -2.84 2.55 17.94
CA VAL A 86 -1.62 3.19 18.44
C VAL A 86 -1.93 3.95 19.72
N SER A 87 -0.98 4.07 20.62
CA SER A 87 -1.11 4.91 21.82
C SER A 87 -0.03 5.97 21.78
N LEU A 88 -0.43 7.24 21.74
CA LEU A 88 0.50 8.36 21.59
C LEU A 88 0.41 9.31 22.78
N GLU A 89 1.57 9.72 23.27
CA GLU A 89 1.72 10.80 24.23
C GLU A 89 1.39 12.17 23.59
N PRO A 90 1.10 13.21 24.40
CA PRO A 90 0.89 14.57 23.90
C PRO A 90 2.07 15.06 23.05
N GLY A 91 1.80 15.52 21.82
CA GLY A 91 2.81 15.99 20.88
C GLY A 91 3.60 14.89 20.16
N GLN A 92 3.38 13.61 20.48
CA GLN A 92 4.03 12.50 19.79
C GLN A 92 3.42 12.28 18.41
N SER A 93 4.27 11.88 17.46
CA SER A 93 3.85 11.40 16.14
C SER A 93 4.43 10.03 15.85
N GLU A 94 3.64 9.17 15.21
CA GLU A 94 4.03 7.81 14.84
C GLU A 94 3.62 7.50 13.40
N ALA A 95 4.48 6.76 12.69
CA ALA A 95 4.19 6.27 11.36
C ALA A 95 3.52 4.90 11.44
N VAL A 96 2.35 4.78 10.84
CA VAL A 96 1.56 3.56 10.79
C VAL A 96 1.58 3.04 9.35
N SER A 97 2.00 1.79 9.18
CA SER A 97 2.02 1.10 7.90
C SER A 97 0.99 -0.04 7.84
N PHE A 98 0.40 -0.21 6.66
CA PHE A 98 -0.45 -1.32 6.27
C PHE A 98 0.13 -1.96 5.01
N GLU A 99 0.15 -3.29 4.96
CA GLU A 99 0.53 -4.03 3.76
C GLU A 99 -0.72 -4.64 3.13
N VAL A 100 -0.91 -4.39 1.83
CA VAL A 100 -2.01 -4.94 1.05
C VAL A 100 -1.47 -5.66 -0.17
N THR A 101 -2.13 -6.73 -0.61
CA THR A 101 -1.73 -7.49 -1.79
C THR A 101 -2.93 -7.57 -2.76
N PRO A 102 -2.88 -6.88 -3.91
CA PRO A 102 -3.94 -6.96 -4.91
C PRO A 102 -3.94 -8.34 -5.58
N ALA A 103 -5.10 -8.98 -5.68
CA ALA A 103 -5.23 -10.29 -6.34
C ALA A 103 -5.53 -10.19 -7.85
N GLU A 104 -5.99 -9.02 -8.31
CA GLU A 104 -6.48 -8.80 -9.67
C GLU A 104 -5.84 -7.53 -10.26
N ALA A 105 -5.69 -7.50 -11.59
CA ALA A 105 -5.23 -6.31 -12.28
C ALA A 105 -6.36 -5.29 -12.46
N LYS A 106 -6.36 -4.26 -11.62
CA LYS A 106 -7.28 -3.12 -11.66
C LYS A 106 -6.70 -1.93 -10.90
N THR A 107 -7.37 -0.78 -10.97
CA THR A 107 -7.13 0.34 -10.05
C THR A 107 -7.78 0.05 -8.70
N PHE A 108 -7.01 0.19 -7.63
CA PHE A 108 -7.46 0.07 -6.24
C PHE A 108 -7.52 1.45 -5.59
N HIS A 109 -8.59 1.69 -4.85
CA HIS A 109 -8.79 2.89 -4.05
C HIS A 109 -8.66 2.55 -2.57
N VAL A 110 -7.93 3.38 -1.84
CA VAL A 110 -7.70 3.22 -0.40
C VAL A 110 -8.02 4.50 0.34
N SER A 111 -8.54 4.35 1.55
CA SER A 111 -8.79 5.47 2.46
C SER A 111 -8.26 5.18 3.85
N VAL A 112 -7.68 6.19 4.51
CA VAL A 112 -7.20 6.11 5.88
C VAL A 112 -7.70 7.35 6.62
N ASP A 113 -8.68 7.16 7.50
CA ASP A 113 -9.31 8.22 8.33
C ASP A 113 -9.59 9.55 7.58
N GLY A 114 -10.11 9.43 6.36
CA GLY A 114 -10.48 10.57 5.50
C GLY A 114 -9.42 11.00 4.48
N LEU A 115 -8.17 10.53 4.59
CA LEU A 115 -7.19 10.62 3.51
C LEU A 115 -7.49 9.56 2.47
N THR A 116 -7.38 9.90 1.18
CA THR A 116 -7.62 8.96 0.09
C THR A 116 -6.42 8.88 -0.84
N GLY A 117 -6.25 7.72 -1.46
CA GLY A 117 -5.25 7.50 -2.48
C GLY A 117 -5.62 6.32 -3.36
N SER A 118 -4.79 6.04 -4.36
CA SER A 118 -5.01 4.93 -5.28
C SER A 118 -3.69 4.40 -5.80
N PHE A 119 -3.67 3.11 -6.13
CA PHE A 119 -2.59 2.47 -6.86
C PHE A 119 -3.19 1.55 -7.93
N VAL A 120 -2.39 1.17 -8.93
CA VAL A 120 -2.83 0.33 -10.02
C VAL A 120 -2.11 -1.02 -9.96
N ALA A 121 -2.86 -2.10 -10.06
CA ALA A 121 -2.30 -3.40 -10.35
C ALA A 121 -2.43 -3.69 -11.85
N THR A 122 -1.34 -3.99 -12.53
CA THR A 122 -1.33 -4.36 -13.94
C THR A 122 -0.64 -5.71 -14.13
N GLU A 123 -1.15 -6.54 -15.04
CA GLU A 123 -0.40 -7.72 -15.44
C GLU A 123 0.82 -7.28 -16.24
N GLU A 124 1.96 -7.94 -15.99
CA GLU A 124 3.16 -7.74 -16.79
C GLU A 124 2.83 -8.08 -18.25
N ALA A 125 2.99 -7.09 -19.12
CA ALA A 125 2.78 -7.31 -20.53
C ALA A 125 3.93 -8.19 -21.05
N VAL A 126 3.59 -9.39 -21.53
CA VAL A 126 4.57 -10.34 -22.07
C VAL A 126 4.55 -10.32 -23.59
N ALA A 127 5.72 -10.45 -24.20
CA ALA A 127 5.83 -10.68 -25.63
C ALA A 127 5.76 -12.20 -25.90
N ASP A 128 4.81 -12.64 -26.74
CA ASP A 128 4.70 -14.03 -27.19
C ASP A 128 5.02 -14.09 -28.68
N ILE A 129 6.32 -14.09 -29.00
CA ILE A 129 6.79 -14.13 -30.39
C ILE A 129 6.89 -15.58 -30.86
N ARG A 130 6.01 -15.96 -31.78
CA ARG A 130 5.98 -17.26 -32.45
C ARG A 130 6.55 -17.14 -33.84
N VAL A 131 7.23 -18.19 -34.30
CA VAL A 131 7.84 -18.25 -35.63
C VAL A 131 7.27 -19.47 -36.32
N GLU A 132 6.58 -19.25 -37.42
CA GLU A 132 5.81 -20.25 -38.16
C GLU A 132 6.01 -20.07 -39.66
N ASN A 133 5.48 -20.99 -40.47
CA ASN A 133 5.49 -20.91 -41.93
C ASN A 133 6.90 -20.72 -42.52
N LEU A 134 7.80 -21.66 -42.21
CA LEU A 134 9.10 -21.76 -42.87
C LEU A 134 8.90 -22.16 -44.33
N VAL A 135 9.33 -21.29 -45.23
CA VAL A 135 9.29 -21.49 -46.68
C VAL A 135 10.72 -21.37 -47.21
N ILE A 136 11.12 -22.33 -48.04
CA ILE A 136 12.43 -22.37 -48.68
C ILE A 136 12.19 -22.43 -50.19
N GLU A 137 12.56 -21.37 -50.90
CA GLU A 137 12.34 -21.28 -52.34
C GLU A 137 13.58 -20.75 -53.09
N PRO A 138 14.01 -21.46 -54.16
CA PRO A 138 13.56 -22.78 -54.60
C PRO A 138 14.08 -23.92 -53.68
N ALA A 139 13.38 -25.06 -53.67
CA ALA A 139 13.75 -26.22 -52.84
C ALA A 139 15.02 -26.94 -53.33
N GLU A 140 15.34 -26.82 -54.62
CA GLU A 140 16.54 -27.38 -55.24
C GLU A 140 17.22 -26.31 -56.09
N VAL A 141 18.55 -26.26 -56.02
CA VAL A 141 19.38 -25.27 -56.69
C VAL A 141 20.71 -25.86 -57.15
N ASP A 142 21.20 -25.39 -58.29
CA ASP A 142 22.56 -25.69 -58.76
C ASP A 142 23.62 -24.91 -57.97
N ILE A 143 24.87 -25.37 -58.06
CA ILE A 143 26.02 -24.73 -57.42
C ILE A 143 26.12 -23.26 -57.85
N GLY A 144 26.14 -22.36 -56.86
CA GLY A 144 26.28 -20.92 -57.07
C GLY A 144 24.95 -20.15 -57.17
N GLN A 145 23.80 -20.83 -57.13
CA GLN A 145 22.48 -20.18 -57.09
C GLN A 145 22.08 -19.80 -55.65
N LYS A 146 21.17 -18.83 -55.54
CA LYS A 146 20.66 -18.33 -54.25
C LYS A 146 19.37 -19.05 -53.86
N VAL A 147 19.24 -19.38 -52.58
CA VAL A 147 18.00 -19.85 -51.96
C VAL A 147 17.49 -18.78 -51.01
N THR A 148 16.18 -18.56 -51.00
CA THR A 148 15.53 -17.66 -50.04
C THR A 148 14.85 -18.50 -48.97
N ILE A 149 15.16 -18.19 -47.71
CA ILE A 149 14.51 -18.80 -46.54
C ILE A 149 13.65 -17.71 -45.89
N SER A 150 12.34 -17.95 -45.88
CA SER A 150 11.35 -17.04 -45.34
C SER A 150 10.67 -17.69 -44.13
N VAL A 151 10.43 -16.91 -43.08
CA VAL A 151 9.64 -17.31 -41.91
C VAL A 151 8.68 -16.19 -41.56
N MET A 152 7.50 -16.54 -41.04
CA MET A 152 6.57 -15.57 -40.48
C MET A 152 6.76 -15.49 -38.97
N ALA A 153 7.05 -14.30 -38.46
CA ALA A 153 7.11 -14.04 -37.02
C ALA A 153 5.87 -13.25 -36.59
N THR A 154 5.10 -13.79 -35.64
CA THR A 154 3.89 -13.18 -35.11
C THR A 154 4.08 -12.94 -33.62
N ASN A 155 3.86 -11.71 -33.15
CA ASN A 155 3.77 -11.42 -31.72
C ASN A 155 2.30 -11.50 -31.28
N SER A 156 1.96 -12.54 -30.53
CA SER A 156 0.63 -12.74 -29.93
C SER A 156 0.55 -12.21 -28.49
N GLY A 157 1.63 -11.62 -27.99
CA GLY A 157 1.70 -11.03 -26.66
C GLY A 157 1.12 -9.61 -26.61
N THR A 158 1.03 -9.08 -25.39
CA THR A 158 0.54 -7.73 -25.09
C THR A 158 1.66 -6.70 -24.96
N ALA A 159 2.93 -7.12 -24.99
CA ALA A 159 4.11 -6.25 -25.04
C ALA A 159 4.91 -6.40 -26.33
N SER A 160 5.69 -5.36 -26.66
CA SER A 160 6.78 -5.47 -27.63
C SER A 160 7.92 -6.31 -27.04
N GLY A 161 8.62 -7.05 -27.90
CA GLY A 161 9.72 -7.90 -27.48
C GLY A 161 10.65 -8.22 -28.64
N THR A 162 11.73 -8.93 -28.34
CA THR A 162 12.69 -9.38 -29.34
C THR A 162 12.91 -10.88 -29.18
N LYS A 163 12.93 -11.61 -30.30
CA LYS A 163 13.27 -13.03 -30.34
C LYS A 163 14.37 -13.23 -31.38
N LYS A 164 15.49 -13.83 -30.96
CA LYS A 164 16.57 -14.20 -31.87
C LYS A 164 16.16 -15.46 -32.64
N ILE A 165 16.07 -15.36 -33.96
CA ILE A 165 15.81 -16.48 -34.86
C ILE A 165 17.15 -16.95 -35.41
N VAL A 166 17.47 -18.23 -35.23
CA VAL A 166 18.71 -18.84 -35.76
C VAL A 166 18.31 -19.81 -36.88
N CYS A 167 18.75 -19.53 -38.09
CA CYS A 167 18.66 -20.44 -39.22
C CYS A 167 19.96 -21.23 -39.31
N THR A 168 19.88 -22.56 -39.27
CA THR A 168 21.04 -23.44 -39.45
C THR A 168 20.85 -24.19 -40.75
N VAL A 169 21.87 -24.14 -41.61
CA VAL A 169 21.93 -24.88 -42.87
C VAL A 169 23.06 -25.90 -42.73
N SER A 170 22.74 -27.17 -42.96
CA SER A 170 23.67 -28.31 -42.87
C SER A 170 23.74 -29.07 -44.17
#